data_AF-A0A7V2RP29-F1
#
_entry.id   AF-A0A7V2RP29-F1
#
_cell.length_a   1.000
_cell.length_b   1.000
_cell.length_c   1.000
_cell.angle_alpha   90.00
_cell.angle_beta   90.00
_cell.angle_gamma   90.00
#
_symmetry.space_group_name_H-M   'P 1'
#
loop_
_entity.id
_entity.type
_entity.pdbx_description
1 polymer ?
#
loop_
_entity_poly.entity_id
_entity_poly.type
_entity_poly.pdbx_seq_one_letter_code
_entity_poly.pdbx_strand_id
1 'polypeptide(L)'
;MRKLHIVHISLACLFMLCEAHAQEAEALLSTAPAYQKGIQYYDQEDWPEAARWLRQAVAEDPQNEAAWYDLALVYFKMNDYLETELTLEKLFSLNPLHAGAQGLYGLTLYHRGAFARAIKAFNYAIENEPKKELRLARAYSYIAAGSPKYALPDFDEILYDDPGNFKACLGKGAALMELGQHKYAIRFFNRMLDFDPGHTEALTNRAVSYFYLGEQEKSAADFELALSLKPTAAVFIAEAKCNLKAKNFPAASADIKSAIRSSPENAEVYFVLGEIEMAKGAYRKAKQSFDIALDLDHTFVDCYLSRSEAVAMVADYEMAIEDLYQVLDREPGNKKAKDMLLWVYAKMDKEILLSK
;
A
#
# COMPACT_ATOMS: atom_id res chain seq x y z
N MET A 1 -9.39 -2.53 -15.48
CA MET A 1 -9.91 -2.76 -14.12
C MET A 1 -9.19 -1.76 -13.23
N ARG A 2 -9.87 -0.69 -12.82
CA ARG A 2 -9.27 0.35 -11.95
C ARG A 2 -9.09 -0.27 -10.56
N LYS A 3 -7.87 -0.24 -10.02
CA LYS A 3 -7.57 -0.72 -8.66
C LYS A 3 -8.30 0.20 -7.68
N LEU A 4 -9.19 -0.34 -6.85
CA LEU A 4 -9.68 0.38 -5.69
C LEU A 4 -8.53 0.44 -4.69
N HIS A 5 -7.74 1.52 -4.73
CA HIS A 5 -6.87 1.88 -3.62
C HIS A 5 -7.76 2.28 -2.43
N ILE A 6 -8.20 1.30 -1.64
CA ILE A 6 -8.78 1.51 -0.30
C ILE A 6 -8.26 0.39 0.60
N VAL A 7 -6.95 0.36 0.83
CA VAL A 7 -6.34 -0.30 1.98
C VAL A 7 -5.03 0.41 2.29
N HIS A 8 -5.08 1.57 2.94
CA HIS A 8 -3.88 2.15 3.57
C HIS A 8 -3.72 1.53 4.96
N ILE A 9 -3.34 0.24 5.01
CA ILE A 9 -3.01 -0.41 6.28
C ILE A 9 -1.58 -0.05 6.63
N SER A 10 -1.41 0.77 7.66
CA SER A 10 -0.11 0.98 8.27
C SER A 10 0.33 -0.37 8.90
N LEU A 11 1.36 -0.98 8.32
CA LEU A 11 1.98 -2.20 8.85
C LEU A 11 2.76 -1.96 10.16
N ALA A 12 2.74 -0.74 10.70
CA ALA A 12 3.45 -0.35 11.92
C ALA A 12 3.12 -1.25 13.13
N CYS A 13 1.97 -1.93 13.13
CA CYS A 13 1.59 -2.89 14.19
C CYS A 13 1.85 -4.37 13.88
N LEU A 14 2.43 -4.72 12.73
CA LEU A 14 3.01 -6.06 12.49
C LEU A 14 4.37 -6.23 13.19
N PHE A 15 4.87 -5.12 13.74
CA PHE A 15 6.19 -4.98 14.32
C PHE A 15 6.35 -5.64 15.70
N MET A 16 5.29 -5.78 16.49
CA MET A 16 5.38 -6.27 17.88
C MET A 16 5.72 -7.76 18.05
N LEU A 17 5.89 -8.53 16.97
CA LEU A 17 5.94 -10.01 17.06
C LEU A 17 7.06 -10.66 16.21
N CYS A 18 7.91 -9.87 15.55
CA CYS A 18 9.24 -10.36 15.11
C CYS A 18 10.28 -10.31 16.25
N GLU A 19 9.89 -9.84 17.44
CA GLU A 19 10.67 -9.87 18.68
C GLU A 19 10.72 -11.30 19.26
N ALA A 20 11.16 -12.26 18.46
CA ALA A 20 11.80 -13.44 19.00
C ALA A 20 13.30 -13.13 18.97
N HIS A 21 13.81 -12.55 20.05
CA HIS A 21 15.24 -12.61 20.30
C HIS A 21 15.67 -14.06 20.10
N ALA A 22 16.71 -14.29 19.31
CA ALA A 22 17.36 -15.59 19.16
C ALA A 22 17.99 -15.97 20.52
N GLN A 23 17.16 -16.31 21.49
CA GLN A 23 17.54 -16.35 22.90
C GLN A 23 18.24 -17.65 23.32
N GLU A 24 18.51 -18.58 22.41
CA GLU A 24 19.01 -19.91 22.79
C GLU A 24 20.36 -20.33 22.21
N ALA A 25 21.06 -19.50 21.41
CA ALA A 25 22.38 -19.87 20.89
C ALA A 25 23.57 -18.96 21.29
N GLU A 26 23.32 -17.72 21.73
CA GLU A 26 24.37 -16.69 21.83
C GLU A 26 24.87 -16.35 23.23
N ALA A 27 24.37 -17.04 24.26
CA ALA A 27 24.75 -16.80 25.66
C ALA A 27 26.24 -17.01 25.97
N LEU A 28 27.06 -17.45 25.01
CA LEU A 28 28.49 -17.69 25.17
C LEU A 28 29.41 -16.80 24.31
N LEU A 29 28.88 -15.94 23.43
CA LEU A 29 29.68 -15.07 22.54
C LEU A 29 29.37 -13.56 22.65
N SER A 30 28.30 -13.14 23.35
CA SER A 30 27.81 -11.74 23.39
C SER A 30 28.37 -10.86 24.52
N THR A 31 29.66 -10.99 24.86
CA THR A 31 30.30 -10.20 25.94
C THR A 31 30.82 -8.82 25.51
N ALA A 32 30.59 -8.38 24.27
CA ALA A 32 31.10 -7.10 23.77
C ALA A 32 30.35 -5.91 24.43
N PRO A 33 31.05 -4.99 25.12
CA PRO A 33 30.41 -3.86 25.81
C PRO A 33 29.58 -2.96 24.89
N ALA A 34 29.97 -2.84 23.62
CA ALA A 34 29.23 -2.07 22.63
C ALA A 34 27.88 -2.70 22.28
N TYR A 35 27.84 -4.02 22.09
CA TYR A 35 26.60 -4.74 21.79
C TYR A 35 25.60 -4.63 22.95
N GLN A 36 26.05 -4.87 24.18
CA GLN A 36 25.20 -4.76 25.38
C GLN A 36 24.63 -3.35 25.57
N LYS A 37 25.42 -2.30 25.33
CA LYS A 37 24.93 -0.92 25.34
C LYS A 37 23.91 -0.68 24.23
N GLY A 38 24.16 -1.22 23.04
CA GLY A 38 23.22 -1.16 21.92
C GLY A 38 21.84 -1.72 22.29
N ILE A 39 21.82 -2.92 22.88
CA ILE A 39 20.58 -3.55 23.36
C ILE A 39 19.95 -2.75 24.51
N GLN A 40 20.74 -2.21 25.43
CA GLN A 40 20.21 -1.37 26.51
C GLN A 40 19.47 -0.13 25.99
N TYR A 41 20.00 0.53 24.96
CA TYR A 41 19.32 1.66 24.30
C TYR A 41 18.14 1.20 23.43
N TYR A 42 18.23 0.01 22.83
CA TYR A 42 17.11 -0.62 22.13
C TYR A 42 15.91 -0.80 23.07
N ASP A 43 16.13 -1.35 24.26
CA ASP A 43 15.09 -1.56 25.28
C ASP A 43 14.49 -0.25 25.81
N GLN A 44 15.24 0.85 25.71
CA GLN A 44 14.79 2.21 26.03
C GLN A 44 14.06 2.89 24.87
N GLU A 45 13.97 2.22 23.71
CA GLU A 45 13.45 2.76 22.45
C GLU A 45 14.24 3.99 21.94
N ASP A 46 15.48 4.17 22.38
CA ASP A 46 16.39 5.21 21.88
C ASP A 46 17.11 4.67 20.63
N TRP A 47 16.38 4.65 19.51
CA TRP A 47 16.87 4.10 18.24
C TRP A 47 18.18 4.73 17.75
N PRO A 48 18.38 6.07 17.80
CA PRO A 48 19.63 6.68 17.36
C PRO A 48 20.86 6.20 18.17
N GLU A 49 20.76 6.15 19.50
CA GLU A 49 21.88 5.67 20.33
C GLU A 49 22.05 4.15 20.21
N ALA A 50 20.96 3.37 20.12
CA ALA A 50 21.02 1.95 19.84
C ALA A 50 21.78 1.66 18.53
N ALA A 51 21.43 2.35 17.44
CA ALA A 51 22.12 2.23 16.16
C ALA A 51 23.60 2.61 16.26
N ARG A 52 23.94 3.65 17.03
CA ARG A 52 25.33 4.08 17.24
C ARG A 52 26.17 2.99 17.91
N TRP A 53 25.67 2.41 18.99
CA TRP A 53 26.37 1.35 19.73
C TRP A 53 26.40 0.02 18.97
N LEU A 54 25.33 -0.33 18.25
CA LEU A 54 25.29 -1.53 17.41
C LEU A 54 26.22 -1.40 16.19
N ARG A 55 26.34 -0.21 15.58
CA ARG A 55 27.38 0.06 14.56
C ARG A 55 28.79 -0.15 15.09
N GLN A 56 29.06 0.25 16.32
CA GLN A 56 30.34 -0.02 16.96
C GLN A 56 30.54 -1.52 17.21
N ALA A 57 29.49 -2.23 17.65
CA ALA A 57 29.54 -3.67 17.88
C ALA A 57 29.91 -4.45 16.62
N VAL A 58 29.28 -4.16 15.47
CA VAL A 58 29.60 -4.83 14.19
C VAL A 58 30.95 -4.39 13.60
N ALA A 59 31.49 -3.25 14.03
CA ALA A 59 32.84 -2.83 13.65
C ALA A 59 33.92 -3.53 14.49
N GLU A 60 33.64 -3.79 15.78
CA GLU A 60 34.50 -4.54 16.69
C GLU A 60 34.50 -6.05 16.35
N ASP A 61 33.34 -6.60 16.01
CA ASP A 61 33.18 -7.98 15.56
C ASP A 61 32.29 -8.06 14.32
N PRO A 62 32.89 -7.99 13.11
CA PRO A 62 32.14 -8.10 11.85
C PRO A 62 31.49 -9.46 11.62
N GLN A 63 31.80 -10.50 12.40
CA GLN A 63 31.21 -11.84 12.28
C GLN A 63 30.00 -12.04 13.21
N ASN A 64 29.67 -11.06 14.05
CA ASN A 64 28.54 -11.13 14.97
C ASN A 64 27.20 -10.97 14.23
N GLU A 65 26.55 -12.09 13.91
CA GLU A 65 25.28 -12.12 13.19
C GLU A 65 24.14 -11.40 13.93
N ALA A 66 24.01 -11.56 15.25
CA ALA A 66 22.97 -10.86 16.00
C ALA A 66 23.17 -9.35 16.06
N ALA A 67 24.41 -8.87 16.20
CA ALA A 67 24.68 -7.43 16.15
C ALA A 67 24.27 -6.82 14.80
N TRP A 68 24.51 -7.53 13.69
CA TRP A 68 24.03 -7.12 12.37
C TRP A 68 22.50 -7.16 12.26
N TYR A 69 21.86 -8.21 12.80
CA TYR A 69 20.40 -8.33 12.79
C TYR A 69 19.71 -7.24 13.60
N ASP A 70 20.17 -6.99 14.84
CA ASP A 70 19.62 -5.97 15.72
C ASP A 70 19.87 -4.56 15.15
N LEU A 71 21.03 -4.32 14.53
CA LEU A 71 21.30 -3.06 13.84
C LEU A 71 20.30 -2.82 12.70
N ALA A 72 20.03 -3.86 11.88
CA ALA A 72 19.04 -3.77 10.82
C ALA A 72 17.64 -3.51 11.38
N LEU A 73 17.29 -4.14 12.50
CA LEU A 73 16.01 -3.95 13.17
C LEU A 73 15.85 -2.51 13.67
N VAL A 74 16.89 -1.91 14.23
CA VAL A 74 16.90 -0.50 14.65
C VAL A 74 16.75 0.43 13.46
N TYR A 75 17.49 0.22 12.36
CA TYR A 75 17.31 1.05 11.17
C TYR A 75 15.89 0.94 10.61
N PHE A 76 15.28 -0.25 10.66
CA PHE A 76 13.90 -0.40 10.26
C PHE A 76 12.97 0.40 11.16
N LYS A 77 13.14 0.34 12.49
CA LYS A 77 12.33 1.13 13.46
C LYS A 77 12.45 2.63 13.20
N MET A 78 13.61 3.09 12.74
CA MET A 78 13.84 4.48 12.31
C MET A 78 13.21 4.82 10.95
N ASN A 79 12.58 3.85 10.27
CA ASN A 79 12.09 3.91 8.89
C ASN A 79 13.21 4.18 7.86
N ASP A 80 14.46 3.88 8.21
CA ASP A 80 15.59 3.92 7.27
C ASP A 80 15.69 2.60 6.52
N TYR A 81 14.76 2.41 5.57
CA TYR A 81 14.68 1.17 4.79
C TYR A 81 15.87 0.96 3.84
N LEU A 82 16.65 2.00 3.55
CA LEU A 82 17.86 1.90 2.73
C LEU A 82 18.98 1.29 3.57
N GLU A 83 19.29 1.88 4.72
CA GLU A 83 20.31 1.35 5.64
C GLU A 83 19.92 -0.03 6.17
N THR A 84 18.61 -0.29 6.37
CA THR A 84 18.11 -1.62 6.71
C THR A 84 18.49 -2.66 5.63
N GLU A 85 18.21 -2.39 4.35
CA GLU A 85 18.54 -3.32 3.26
C GLU A 85 20.06 -3.55 3.17
N LEU A 86 20.88 -2.48 3.25
CA LEU A 86 22.34 -2.59 3.20
C LEU A 86 22.90 -3.41 4.37
N THR A 87 22.36 -3.21 5.57
CA THR A 87 22.76 -3.95 6.78
C THR A 87 22.37 -5.43 6.67
N LEU A 88 21.17 -5.73 6.14
CA LEU A 88 20.73 -7.10 5.89
C LEU A 88 21.56 -7.80 4.81
N GLU A 89 21.98 -7.10 3.75
CA GLU A 89 22.89 -7.66 2.75
C GLU A 89 24.24 -8.07 3.37
N LYS A 90 24.75 -7.32 4.36
CA LYS A 90 25.93 -7.73 5.14
C LYS A 90 25.65 -8.98 5.95
N LEU A 91 24.53 -9.04 6.67
CA LEU A 91 24.15 -10.24 7.41
C LEU A 91 24.02 -11.48 6.49
N PHE A 92 23.39 -11.33 5.32
CA PHE A 92 23.25 -12.42 4.35
C PHE A 92 24.58 -12.86 3.73
N SER A 93 25.61 -12.01 3.74
CA SER A 93 26.96 -12.42 3.32
C SER A 93 27.64 -13.36 4.33
N LEU A 94 27.22 -13.32 5.60
CA LEU A 94 27.66 -14.22 6.66
C LEU A 94 26.79 -15.47 6.71
N ASN A 95 25.46 -15.26 6.75
CA ASN A 95 24.46 -16.31 6.84
C ASN A 95 23.28 -16.02 5.89
N PRO A 96 23.34 -16.56 4.65
CA PRO A 96 22.28 -16.37 3.67
C PRO A 96 20.90 -16.92 4.09
N LEU A 97 20.89 -17.84 5.07
CA LEU A 97 19.74 -18.65 5.43
C LEU A 97 19.05 -18.17 6.72
N HIS A 98 19.48 -17.04 7.31
CA HIS A 98 18.91 -16.50 8.54
C HIS A 98 17.43 -16.13 8.37
N ALA A 99 16.53 -16.94 8.93
CA ALA A 99 15.07 -16.82 8.73
C ALA A 99 14.49 -15.49 9.25
N GLY A 100 14.88 -15.06 10.47
CA GLY A 100 14.46 -13.77 11.03
C GLY A 100 14.85 -12.56 10.15
N ALA A 101 16.08 -12.55 9.63
CA ALA A 101 16.57 -11.53 8.71
C ALA A 101 15.81 -11.53 7.38
N GLN A 102 15.43 -12.70 6.84
CA GLN A 102 14.61 -12.80 5.63
C GLN A 102 13.20 -12.23 5.84
N GLY A 103 12.60 -12.44 7.02
CA GLY A 103 11.33 -11.80 7.39
C GLY A 103 11.44 -10.27 7.44
N LEU A 104 12.47 -9.74 8.10
CA LEU A 104 12.74 -8.30 8.16
C LEU A 104 13.04 -7.71 6.77
N TYR A 105 13.76 -8.47 5.94
CA TYR A 105 14.05 -8.10 4.57
C TYR A 105 12.79 -8.01 3.72
N GLY A 106 11.87 -8.98 3.87
CA GLY A 106 10.57 -8.95 3.23
C GLY A 106 9.77 -7.70 3.59
N LEU A 107 9.73 -7.33 4.88
CA LEU A 107 9.08 -6.10 5.34
C LEU A 107 9.74 -4.85 4.74
N THR A 108 11.07 -4.80 4.74
CA THR A 108 11.84 -3.67 4.18
C THR A 108 11.53 -3.47 2.71
N LEU A 109 11.51 -4.56 1.95
CA LEU A 109 11.17 -4.56 0.52
C LEU A 109 9.73 -4.15 0.28
N TYR A 110 8.79 -4.55 1.15
CA TYR A 110 7.40 -4.11 1.08
C TYR A 110 7.29 -2.58 1.22
N HIS A 111 7.94 -1.99 2.23
CA HIS A 111 7.93 -0.54 2.44
C HIS A 111 8.58 0.23 1.29
N ARG A 112 9.54 -0.38 0.60
CA ARG A 112 10.16 0.16 -0.61
C ARG A 112 9.37 -0.11 -1.89
N GLY A 113 8.19 -0.72 -1.82
CA GLY A 113 7.35 -1.04 -2.98
C GLY A 113 7.82 -2.23 -3.81
N ALA A 114 8.88 -2.93 -3.39
CA ALA A 114 9.45 -4.09 -4.08
C ALA A 114 8.68 -5.39 -3.76
N PHE A 115 7.36 -5.40 -3.96
CA PHE A 115 6.45 -6.45 -3.48
C PHE A 115 6.80 -7.86 -3.96
N ALA A 116 7.24 -8.02 -5.22
CA ALA A 116 7.64 -9.31 -5.75
C ALA A 116 8.89 -9.90 -5.05
N ARG A 117 9.84 -9.05 -4.66
CA ARG A 117 11.01 -9.46 -3.87
C ARG A 117 10.59 -9.74 -2.42
N ALA A 118 9.71 -8.90 -1.86
CA ALA A 118 9.16 -9.09 -0.52
C ALA A 118 8.48 -10.46 -0.36
N ILE A 119 7.62 -10.85 -1.32
CA ILE A 119 6.94 -12.15 -1.33
C ILE A 119 7.95 -13.31 -1.30
N LYS A 120 9.04 -13.24 -2.07
CA LYS A 120 10.08 -14.29 -2.07
C LYS A 120 10.78 -14.41 -0.71
N ALA A 121 11.13 -13.28 -0.10
CA ALA A 121 11.73 -13.26 1.23
C ALA A 121 10.77 -13.83 2.29
N PHE A 122 9.48 -13.48 2.22
CA PHE A 122 8.46 -14.05 3.11
C PHE A 122 8.23 -15.54 2.89
N ASN A 123 8.25 -16.04 1.66
CA ASN A 123 8.16 -17.49 1.41
C ASN A 123 9.25 -18.24 2.16
N TYR A 124 10.50 -17.79 2.00
CA TYR A 124 11.63 -18.39 2.69
C TYR A 124 11.47 -18.30 4.21
N ALA A 125 11.11 -17.13 4.74
CA ALA A 125 10.94 -16.94 6.18
C ALA A 125 9.84 -17.84 6.76
N ILE A 126 8.70 -17.99 6.08
CA ILE A 126 7.57 -18.82 6.51
C ILE A 126 7.89 -20.31 6.42
N GLU A 127 8.64 -20.76 5.41
CA GLU A 127 9.05 -22.16 5.26
C GLU A 127 9.93 -22.64 6.41
N ASN A 128 10.74 -21.74 6.99
CA ASN A 128 11.67 -22.06 8.08
C ASN A 128 11.07 -21.75 9.46
N GLU A 129 10.39 -20.62 9.61
CA GLU A 129 9.75 -20.18 10.85
C GLU A 129 8.32 -19.68 10.57
N PRO A 130 7.32 -20.57 10.55
CA PRO A 130 5.96 -20.21 10.20
C PRO A 130 5.31 -19.37 11.31
N LYS A 131 5.31 -18.04 11.12
CA LYS A 131 4.64 -17.06 12.00
C LYS A 131 3.43 -16.45 11.31
N LYS A 132 2.34 -16.21 12.07
CA LYS A 132 1.10 -15.61 11.52
C LYS A 132 1.34 -14.20 10.98
N GLU A 133 2.29 -13.48 11.57
CA GLU A 133 2.73 -12.15 11.16
C GLU A 133 3.34 -12.16 9.77
N LEU A 134 4.22 -13.12 9.50
CA LEU A 134 4.86 -13.26 8.20
C LEU A 134 3.84 -13.64 7.13
N ARG A 135 2.88 -14.52 7.43
CA ARG A 135 1.74 -14.82 6.54
C ARG A 135 0.93 -13.57 6.26
N LEU A 136 0.62 -12.78 7.28
CA LEU A 136 -0.15 -11.55 7.14
C LEU A 136 0.59 -10.54 6.25
N ALA A 137 1.89 -10.33 6.48
CA ALA A 137 2.73 -9.45 5.66
C ALA A 137 2.85 -9.93 4.21
N ARG A 138 2.98 -11.24 3.98
CA ARG A 138 2.97 -11.83 2.64
C ARG A 138 1.63 -11.65 1.94
N ALA A 139 0.51 -11.85 2.64
CA ALA A 139 -0.82 -11.64 2.12
C ALA A 139 -1.02 -10.20 1.62
N TYR A 140 -0.62 -9.21 2.43
CA TYR A 140 -0.66 -7.80 2.01
C TYR A 140 0.30 -7.51 0.87
N SER A 141 1.46 -8.15 0.82
CA SER A 141 2.38 -8.02 -0.32
C SER A 141 1.76 -8.55 -1.62
N TYR A 142 0.99 -9.64 -1.57
CA TYR A 142 0.23 -10.14 -2.72
C TYR A 142 -0.85 -9.16 -3.18
N ILE A 143 -1.59 -8.54 -2.25
CA ILE A 143 -2.58 -7.48 -2.59
C ILE A 143 -1.87 -6.30 -3.25
N ALA A 144 -0.80 -5.79 -2.63
CA ALA A 144 -0.04 -4.65 -3.15
C ALA A 144 0.60 -4.95 -4.54
N ALA A 145 1.02 -6.19 -4.77
CA ALA A 145 1.47 -6.68 -6.07
C ALA A 145 0.34 -6.85 -7.11
N GLY A 146 -0.92 -6.54 -6.77
CA GLY A 146 -2.09 -6.67 -7.64
C GLY A 146 -2.51 -8.12 -7.88
N SER A 147 -2.15 -9.04 -6.98
CA SER A 147 -2.47 -10.46 -7.08
C SER A 147 -3.25 -10.98 -5.85
N PRO A 148 -4.40 -10.37 -5.51
CA PRO A 148 -5.15 -10.64 -4.28
C PRO A 148 -5.60 -12.10 -4.13
N LYS A 149 -5.73 -12.85 -5.23
CA LYS A 149 -6.06 -14.28 -5.20
C LYS A 149 -5.05 -15.11 -4.39
N TYR A 150 -3.76 -14.77 -4.45
CA TYR A 150 -2.71 -15.51 -3.73
C TYR A 150 -2.61 -15.10 -2.25
N ALA A 151 -3.26 -14.01 -1.84
CA ALA A 151 -3.34 -13.60 -0.44
C ALA A 151 -4.36 -14.43 0.36
N LEU A 152 -5.36 -15.00 -0.30
CA LEU A 152 -6.48 -15.69 0.37
C LEU A 152 -6.03 -16.86 1.26
N PRO A 153 -5.12 -17.77 0.82
CA PRO A 153 -4.68 -18.88 1.66
C PRO A 153 -3.99 -18.42 2.96
N ASP A 154 -3.19 -17.35 2.91
CA ASP A 154 -2.54 -16.81 4.10
C ASP A 154 -3.57 -16.27 5.10
N PHE A 155 -4.61 -15.59 4.62
CA PHE A 155 -5.70 -15.15 5.49
C PHE A 155 -6.56 -16.31 5.99
N ASP A 156 -6.77 -17.36 5.18
CA ASP A 156 -7.49 -18.57 5.58
C ASP A 156 -6.82 -19.25 6.77
N GLU A 157 -5.50 -19.44 6.71
CA GLU A 157 -4.71 -20.03 7.80
C GLU A 157 -4.78 -19.16 9.06
N ILE A 158 -4.60 -17.85 8.96
CA ILE A 158 -4.67 -16.95 10.13
C ILE A 158 -6.07 -16.99 10.76
N LEU A 159 -7.13 -16.99 9.95
CA LEU A 159 -8.52 -17.00 10.42
C LEU A 159 -9.00 -18.38 10.88
N TYR A 160 -8.29 -19.45 10.53
CA TYR A 160 -8.53 -20.77 11.09
C TYR A 160 -8.09 -20.80 12.57
N ASP A 161 -6.89 -20.29 12.86
CA ASP A 161 -6.32 -20.24 14.21
C ASP A 161 -6.93 -19.14 15.09
N ASP A 162 -7.07 -17.94 14.54
CA ASP A 162 -7.65 -16.78 15.19
C ASP A 162 -8.80 -16.22 14.32
N PRO A 163 -10.01 -16.77 14.47
CA PRO A 163 -11.15 -16.33 13.69
C PRO A 163 -11.49 -14.84 13.94
N GLY A 164 -11.12 -14.27 15.08
CA GLY A 164 -11.34 -12.87 15.44
C GLY A 164 -10.27 -11.91 14.92
N ASN A 165 -9.29 -12.38 14.13
CA ASN A 165 -8.20 -11.55 13.67
C ASN A 165 -8.70 -10.43 12.74
N PHE A 166 -8.83 -9.22 13.27
CA PHE A 166 -9.38 -8.07 12.54
C PHE A 166 -8.58 -7.75 11.27
N LYS A 167 -7.24 -7.82 11.34
CA LYS A 167 -6.38 -7.53 10.18
C LYS A 167 -6.62 -8.55 9.08
N ALA A 168 -6.64 -9.84 9.39
CA ALA A 168 -6.90 -10.88 8.40
C ALA A 168 -8.34 -10.82 7.86
N CYS A 169 -9.34 -10.51 8.70
CA CYS A 169 -10.72 -10.31 8.24
C CYS A 169 -10.81 -9.15 7.23
N LEU A 170 -10.24 -7.99 7.58
CA LEU A 170 -10.21 -6.82 6.74
C LEU A 170 -9.47 -7.07 5.43
N GLY A 171 -8.26 -7.62 5.51
CA GLY A 171 -7.41 -7.93 4.37
C GLY A 171 -8.05 -8.95 3.42
N LYS A 172 -8.67 -10.01 3.96
CA LYS A 172 -9.40 -10.99 3.15
C LYS A 172 -10.65 -10.39 2.51
N GLY A 173 -11.41 -9.59 3.26
CA GLY A 173 -12.55 -8.85 2.73
C GLY A 173 -12.16 -7.96 1.55
N ALA A 174 -11.09 -7.18 1.71
CA ALA A 174 -10.55 -6.33 0.66
C ALA A 174 -10.05 -7.12 -0.56
N ALA A 175 -9.30 -8.21 -0.35
CA ALA A 175 -8.86 -9.09 -1.44
C ALA A 175 -10.05 -9.67 -2.23
N LEU A 176 -11.13 -10.05 -1.53
CA LEU A 176 -12.36 -10.51 -2.18
C LEU A 176 -13.07 -9.39 -2.96
N MET A 177 -13.07 -8.15 -2.46
CA MET A 177 -13.59 -7.00 -3.21
C MET A 177 -12.83 -6.77 -4.51
N GLU A 178 -11.49 -6.82 -4.48
CA GLU A 178 -10.66 -6.66 -5.68
C GLU A 178 -10.91 -7.76 -6.72
N LEU A 179 -11.24 -8.96 -6.25
CA LEU A 179 -11.66 -10.09 -7.10
C LEU A 179 -13.12 -10.00 -7.57
N GLY A 180 -13.86 -8.93 -7.22
CA GLY A 180 -15.27 -8.74 -7.53
C GLY A 180 -16.22 -9.63 -6.72
N GLN A 181 -15.72 -10.32 -5.70
CA GLN A 181 -16.46 -11.26 -4.84
C GLN A 181 -17.14 -10.55 -3.67
N HIS A 182 -17.88 -9.46 -3.96
CA HIS A 182 -18.48 -8.57 -2.96
C HIS A 182 -19.39 -9.29 -1.95
N LYS A 183 -20.19 -10.27 -2.41
CA LYS A 183 -21.05 -11.08 -1.53
C LYS A 183 -20.27 -11.81 -0.44
N TYR A 184 -19.07 -12.29 -0.76
CA TYR A 184 -18.20 -12.98 0.20
C TYR A 184 -17.46 -11.98 1.08
N ALA A 185 -16.99 -10.85 0.52
CA ALA A 185 -16.34 -9.78 1.27
C ALA A 185 -17.21 -9.26 2.42
N ILE A 186 -18.52 -9.04 2.17
CA ILE A 186 -19.49 -8.57 3.18
C ILE A 186 -19.52 -9.46 4.41
N ARG A 187 -19.31 -10.78 4.28
CA ARG A 187 -19.30 -11.70 5.45
C ARG A 187 -18.18 -11.37 6.42
N PHE A 188 -17.01 -10.99 5.91
CA PHE A 188 -15.86 -10.63 6.73
C PHE A 188 -16.03 -9.25 7.37
N PHE A 189 -16.62 -8.29 6.64
CA PHE A 189 -16.93 -6.97 7.23
C PHE A 189 -18.04 -7.07 8.27
N ASN A 190 -19.09 -7.86 8.04
CA ASN A 190 -20.11 -8.13 9.05
C ASN A 190 -19.50 -8.70 10.32
N ARG A 191 -18.60 -9.68 10.17
CA ARG A 191 -17.90 -10.25 11.32
C ARG A 191 -17.13 -9.20 12.12
N MET A 192 -16.41 -8.30 11.46
CA MET A 192 -15.72 -7.19 12.16
C MET A 192 -16.71 -6.28 12.89
N LEU A 193 -17.84 -5.98 12.24
CA LEU A 193 -18.88 -5.11 12.77
C LEU A 193 -19.73 -5.74 13.88
N ASP A 194 -19.76 -7.07 13.96
CA ASP A 194 -20.35 -7.80 15.10
C ASP A 194 -19.55 -7.56 16.39
N PHE A 195 -18.22 -7.34 16.28
CA PHE A 195 -17.34 -7.04 17.42
C PHE A 195 -17.22 -5.53 17.68
N ASP A 196 -17.02 -4.74 16.63
CA ASP A 196 -16.96 -3.27 16.69
C ASP A 196 -17.93 -2.68 15.66
N PRO A 197 -19.20 -2.43 16.05
CA PRO A 197 -20.20 -1.85 15.16
C PRO A 197 -19.82 -0.48 14.59
N GLY A 198 -18.88 0.21 15.24
CA GLY A 198 -18.40 1.53 14.83
C GLY A 198 -17.17 1.49 13.93
N HIS A 199 -16.71 0.32 13.51
CA HIS A 199 -15.47 0.18 12.76
C HIS A 199 -15.57 0.83 11.36
N THR A 200 -15.10 2.07 11.25
CA THR A 200 -15.30 2.93 10.08
C THR A 200 -14.80 2.30 8.78
N GLU A 201 -13.66 1.60 8.80
CA GLU A 201 -13.09 0.98 7.60
C GLU A 201 -13.93 -0.22 7.12
N ALA A 202 -14.44 -1.05 8.03
CA ALA A 202 -15.33 -2.16 7.66
C ALA A 202 -16.67 -1.65 7.15
N LEU A 203 -17.25 -0.61 7.77
CA LEU A 203 -18.46 0.05 7.25
C LEU A 203 -18.23 0.57 5.83
N THR A 204 -17.14 1.28 5.59
CA THR A 204 -16.80 1.84 4.28
C THR A 204 -16.65 0.75 3.21
N ASN A 205 -15.89 -0.30 3.51
CA ASN A 205 -15.66 -1.40 2.56
C ASN A 205 -16.92 -2.25 2.33
N ARG A 206 -17.78 -2.39 3.36
CA ARG A 206 -19.09 -3.03 3.22
C ARG A 206 -20.04 -2.18 2.39
N ALA A 207 -20.06 -0.86 2.57
CA ALA A 207 -20.83 0.08 1.76
C ALA A 207 -20.47 -0.05 0.27
N VAL A 208 -19.17 0.01 -0.04
CA VAL A 208 -18.67 -0.20 -1.41
C VAL A 208 -19.12 -1.56 -1.95
N SER A 209 -19.04 -2.62 -1.15
CA SER A 209 -19.51 -3.95 -1.58
C SER A 209 -21.01 -4.01 -1.84
N TYR A 210 -21.83 -3.38 -1.01
CA TYR A 210 -23.27 -3.24 -1.23
C TYR A 210 -23.57 -2.47 -2.52
N PHE A 211 -22.85 -1.37 -2.77
CA PHE A 211 -22.97 -0.60 -4.01
C PHE A 211 -22.75 -1.47 -5.26
N TYR A 212 -21.68 -2.27 -5.28
CA TYR A 212 -21.39 -3.15 -6.42
C TYR A 212 -22.37 -4.33 -6.57
N LEU A 213 -23.10 -4.69 -5.51
CA LEU A 213 -24.21 -5.65 -5.57
C LEU A 213 -25.55 -5.01 -5.95
N GLY A 214 -25.62 -3.68 -6.09
CA GLY A 214 -26.84 -2.94 -6.37
C GLY A 214 -27.72 -2.71 -5.13
N GLU A 215 -27.24 -2.99 -3.93
CA GLU A 215 -27.94 -2.76 -2.66
C GLU A 215 -27.74 -1.31 -2.19
N GLN A 216 -28.28 -0.35 -2.96
CA GLN A 216 -28.00 1.08 -2.80
C GLN A 216 -28.38 1.63 -1.42
N GLU A 217 -29.52 1.22 -0.87
CA GLU A 217 -29.99 1.70 0.44
C GLU A 217 -29.05 1.27 1.57
N LYS A 218 -28.54 0.03 1.52
CA LYS A 218 -27.58 -0.45 2.52
C LYS A 218 -26.22 0.21 2.36
N SER A 219 -25.78 0.44 1.12
CA SER A 219 -24.57 1.20 0.85
C SER A 219 -24.65 2.62 1.44
N ALA A 220 -25.74 3.33 1.21
CA ALA A 220 -25.93 4.68 1.71
C ALA A 220 -25.97 4.70 3.26
N ALA A 221 -26.68 3.75 3.88
CA ALA A 221 -26.74 3.64 5.34
C ALA A 221 -25.35 3.39 5.98
N ASP A 222 -24.52 2.52 5.38
CA ASP A 222 -23.17 2.26 5.89
C ASP A 222 -22.23 3.47 5.70
N PHE A 223 -22.33 4.19 4.57
CA PHE A 223 -21.56 5.43 4.36
C PHE A 223 -21.99 6.52 5.36
N GLU A 224 -23.30 6.72 5.54
CA GLU A 224 -23.84 7.69 6.50
C GLU A 224 -23.38 7.37 7.92
N LEU A 225 -23.45 6.10 8.33
CA LEU A 225 -22.97 5.68 9.64
C LEU A 225 -21.46 5.92 9.78
N ALA A 226 -20.65 5.50 8.80
CA ALA A 226 -19.20 5.71 8.81
C ALA A 226 -18.84 7.21 8.94
N LEU A 227 -19.50 8.08 8.17
CA LEU A 227 -19.31 9.52 8.21
C LEU A 227 -19.81 10.17 9.51
N SER A 228 -20.91 9.67 10.09
CA SER A 228 -21.42 10.17 11.38
C SER A 228 -20.48 9.85 12.54
N LEU A 229 -19.80 8.70 12.48
CA LEU A 229 -18.87 8.24 13.50
C LEU A 229 -17.51 8.92 13.36
N LYS A 230 -16.95 8.91 12.15
CA LYS A 230 -15.64 9.49 11.86
C LYS A 230 -15.58 9.98 10.41
N PRO A 231 -15.89 11.27 10.17
CA PRO A 231 -15.70 11.87 8.85
C PRO A 231 -14.20 11.86 8.52
N THR A 232 -13.81 11.11 7.49
CA THR A 232 -12.42 11.07 7.01
C THR A 232 -12.39 11.22 5.50
N ALA A 233 -11.27 11.72 4.97
CA ALA A 233 -11.07 11.79 3.52
C ALA A 233 -11.25 10.43 2.83
N ALA A 234 -10.83 9.32 3.47
CA ALA A 234 -10.97 7.98 2.91
C ALA A 234 -12.45 7.57 2.68
N VAL A 235 -13.33 7.86 3.65
CA VAL A 235 -14.76 7.57 3.53
C VAL A 235 -15.39 8.44 2.43
N PHE A 236 -15.10 9.74 2.42
CA PHE A 236 -15.58 10.65 1.37
C PHE A 236 -15.08 10.25 -0.02
N ILE A 237 -13.82 9.83 -0.16
CA ILE A 237 -13.26 9.32 -1.43
C ILE A 237 -14.01 8.07 -1.89
N ALA A 238 -14.24 7.11 -0.99
CA ALA A 238 -14.94 5.86 -1.31
C ALA A 238 -16.37 6.13 -1.80
N GLU A 239 -17.10 6.99 -1.11
CA GLU A 239 -18.45 7.41 -1.50
C GLU A 239 -18.44 8.19 -2.81
N ALA A 240 -17.52 9.14 -2.98
CA ALA A 240 -17.36 9.92 -4.22
C ALA A 240 -17.12 9.00 -5.43
N LYS A 241 -16.28 7.96 -5.29
CA LYS A 241 -16.03 6.95 -6.34
C LYS A 241 -17.29 6.15 -6.67
N CYS A 242 -18.09 5.77 -5.66
CA CYS A 242 -19.38 5.10 -5.88
C CYS A 242 -20.38 6.01 -6.61
N ASN A 243 -20.51 7.26 -6.17
CA ASN A 243 -21.36 8.27 -6.81
C ASN A 243 -20.91 8.59 -8.24
N LEU A 244 -19.60 8.69 -8.49
CA LEU A 244 -19.03 8.83 -9.83
C LEU A 244 -19.42 7.65 -10.73
N LYS A 245 -19.29 6.42 -10.21
CA LYS A 245 -19.65 5.20 -10.94
C LYS A 245 -21.15 5.14 -11.25
N ALA A 246 -21.98 5.62 -10.33
CA ALA A 246 -23.43 5.78 -10.51
C ALA A 246 -23.81 6.94 -11.45
N LYS A 247 -22.83 7.73 -11.93
CA LYS A 247 -23.01 8.99 -12.67
C LYS A 247 -23.77 10.06 -11.88
N ASN A 248 -23.83 9.95 -10.56
CA ASN A 248 -24.32 11.00 -9.67
C ASN A 248 -23.23 12.05 -9.45
N PHE A 249 -22.93 12.80 -10.51
CA PHE A 249 -21.85 13.79 -10.48
C PHE A 249 -22.02 14.90 -9.43
N PRO A 250 -23.24 15.41 -9.13
CA PRO A 250 -23.43 16.38 -8.06
C PRO A 250 -23.00 15.86 -6.69
N ALA A 251 -23.43 14.65 -6.30
CA ALA A 251 -23.05 14.03 -5.03
C ALA A 251 -21.54 13.75 -4.99
N ALA A 252 -20.99 13.11 -6.02
CA ALA A 252 -19.54 12.86 -6.09
C ALA A 252 -18.70 14.13 -5.93
N SER A 253 -19.18 15.27 -6.46
CA SER A 253 -18.50 16.56 -6.34
C SER A 253 -18.63 17.18 -4.96
N ALA A 254 -19.71 16.91 -4.23
CA ALA A 254 -19.89 17.35 -2.85
C ALA A 254 -18.96 16.54 -1.93
N ASP A 255 -18.94 15.22 -2.10
CA ASP A 255 -18.12 14.29 -1.33
C ASP A 255 -16.64 14.60 -1.50
N ILE A 256 -16.16 14.78 -2.74
CA ILE A 256 -14.75 15.07 -2.98
C ILE A 256 -14.33 16.44 -2.44
N LYS A 257 -15.23 17.43 -2.42
CA LYS A 257 -14.95 18.72 -1.75
C LYS A 257 -14.81 18.56 -0.25
N SER A 258 -15.59 17.67 0.37
CA SER A 258 -15.43 17.32 1.79
C SER A 258 -14.11 16.58 2.02
N ALA A 259 -13.71 15.68 1.13
CA ALA A 259 -12.42 15.00 1.21
C ALA A 259 -11.24 15.98 1.13
N ILE A 260 -11.27 16.94 0.18
CA ILE A 260 -10.25 17.99 0.03
C ILE A 260 -10.15 18.85 1.30
N ARG A 261 -11.28 19.24 1.90
CA ARG A 261 -11.27 19.99 3.17
C ARG A 261 -10.68 19.19 4.32
N SER A 262 -10.91 17.88 4.34
CA SER A 262 -10.39 16.99 5.38
C SER A 262 -8.91 16.69 5.24
N SER A 263 -8.38 16.63 4.02
CA SER A 263 -6.99 16.25 3.74
C SER A 263 -6.49 16.90 2.46
N PRO A 264 -6.15 18.20 2.50
CA PRO A 264 -5.73 18.96 1.31
C PRO A 264 -4.34 18.57 0.80
N GLU A 265 -3.56 17.80 1.55
CA GLU A 265 -2.24 17.31 1.13
C GLU A 265 -2.29 15.87 0.56
N ASN A 266 -3.48 15.27 0.48
CA ASN A 266 -3.64 13.92 -0.07
C ASN A 266 -3.79 13.97 -1.59
N ALA A 267 -2.79 13.48 -2.34
CA ALA A 267 -2.82 13.43 -3.81
C ALA A 267 -4.06 12.72 -4.37
N GLU A 268 -4.57 11.69 -3.69
CA GLU A 268 -5.72 10.90 -4.15
C GLU A 268 -7.00 11.74 -4.25
N VAL A 269 -7.19 12.73 -3.36
CA VAL A 269 -8.41 13.57 -3.41
C VAL A 269 -8.48 14.39 -4.70
N TYR A 270 -7.34 14.84 -5.21
CA TYR A 270 -7.25 15.60 -6.45
C TYR A 270 -7.30 14.69 -7.68
N PHE A 271 -6.72 13.49 -7.60
CA PHE A 271 -6.88 12.48 -8.63
C PHE A 271 -8.36 12.13 -8.85
N VAL A 272 -9.12 11.87 -7.79
CA VAL A 272 -10.55 11.55 -7.89
C VAL A 272 -11.35 12.78 -8.37
N LEU A 273 -11.00 14.00 -7.95
CA LEU A 273 -11.60 15.21 -8.53
C LEU A 273 -11.36 15.28 -10.04
N GLY A 274 -10.15 15.01 -10.50
CA GLY A 274 -9.81 14.92 -11.91
C GLY A 274 -10.62 13.86 -12.64
N GLU A 275 -10.80 12.67 -12.08
CA GLU A 275 -11.67 11.63 -12.65
C GLU A 275 -13.15 12.07 -12.75
N ILE A 276 -13.66 12.79 -11.76
CA ILE A 276 -15.02 13.36 -11.78
C ILE A 276 -15.14 14.40 -12.90
N GLU A 277 -14.14 15.26 -13.08
CA GLU A 277 -14.12 16.29 -14.12
C GLU A 277 -13.95 15.70 -15.52
N MET A 278 -13.14 14.66 -15.67
CA MET A 278 -13.05 13.84 -16.88
C MET A 278 -14.42 13.30 -17.28
N ALA A 279 -15.14 12.70 -16.33
CA ALA A 279 -16.46 12.11 -16.60
C ALA A 279 -17.52 13.15 -16.98
N LYS A 280 -17.32 14.42 -16.59
CA LYS A 280 -18.16 15.57 -17.01
C LYS A 280 -17.73 16.18 -18.35
N GLY A 281 -16.63 15.72 -18.95
CA GLY A 281 -16.03 16.31 -20.15
C GLY A 281 -15.28 17.61 -19.91
N ALA A 282 -14.99 17.96 -18.65
CA ALA A 282 -14.27 19.18 -18.27
C ALA A 282 -12.75 18.97 -18.29
N TYR A 283 -12.21 18.56 -19.44
CA TYR A 283 -10.82 18.09 -19.58
C TYR A 283 -9.74 19.08 -19.10
N ARG A 284 -9.92 20.39 -19.35
CA ARG A 284 -8.99 21.42 -18.85
C ARG A 284 -8.94 21.50 -17.32
N LYS A 285 -10.09 21.30 -16.65
CA LYS A 285 -10.14 21.29 -15.18
C LYS A 285 -9.56 19.99 -14.64
N ALA A 286 -9.89 18.86 -15.29
CA ALA A 286 -9.32 17.57 -14.93
C ALA A 286 -7.79 17.60 -14.97
N LYS A 287 -7.19 18.20 -16.01
CA LYS A 287 -5.74 18.45 -16.07
C LYS A 287 -5.23 19.19 -14.84
N GLN A 288 -5.85 20.31 -14.46
CA GLN A 288 -5.43 21.09 -13.28
C GLN A 288 -5.50 20.27 -11.99
N SER A 289 -6.56 19.48 -11.82
CA SER A 289 -6.71 18.57 -10.69
C SER A 289 -5.62 17.49 -10.67
N PHE A 290 -5.29 16.90 -11.82
CA PHE A 290 -4.18 15.95 -11.92
C PHE A 290 -2.79 16.58 -11.74
N ASP A 291 -2.61 17.84 -12.16
CA ASP A 291 -1.37 18.59 -11.91
C ASP A 291 -1.13 18.71 -10.40
N ILE A 292 -2.14 19.12 -9.63
CA ILE A 292 -2.05 19.20 -8.16
C ILE A 292 -1.76 17.82 -7.54
N ALA A 293 -2.41 16.76 -8.02
CA ALA A 293 -2.17 15.41 -7.52
C ALA A 293 -0.71 14.98 -7.74
N LEU A 294 -0.11 15.30 -8.89
CA LEU A 294 1.27 14.96 -9.22
C LEU A 294 2.31 15.87 -8.54
N ASP A 295 1.94 17.11 -8.21
CA ASP A 295 2.76 17.99 -7.37
C ASP A 295 2.87 17.45 -5.93
N LEU A 296 1.78 16.84 -5.43
CA LEU A 296 1.75 16.17 -4.12
C LEU A 296 2.43 14.80 -4.14
N ASP A 297 2.25 14.02 -5.21
CA ASP A 297 2.88 12.71 -5.40
C ASP A 297 3.30 12.47 -6.87
N HIS A 298 4.58 12.75 -7.13
CA HIS A 298 5.23 12.54 -8.44
C HIS A 298 5.46 11.05 -8.78
N THR A 299 5.12 10.13 -7.88
CA THR A 299 5.22 8.68 -8.13
C THR A 299 3.88 8.07 -8.54
N PHE A 300 2.80 8.85 -8.55
CA PHE A 300 1.44 8.37 -8.81
C PHE A 300 1.21 8.03 -10.30
N VAL A 301 1.56 6.80 -10.68
CA VAL A 301 1.52 6.30 -12.07
C VAL A 301 0.14 6.41 -12.71
N ASP A 302 -0.92 6.03 -12.00
CA ASP A 302 -2.30 6.12 -12.51
C ASP A 302 -2.72 7.57 -12.81
N CYS A 303 -2.15 8.55 -12.09
CA CYS A 303 -2.40 9.97 -12.32
C CYS A 303 -1.77 10.46 -13.62
N TYR A 304 -0.52 10.08 -13.93
CA TYR A 304 0.08 10.35 -15.25
C TYR A 304 -0.78 9.77 -16.37
N LEU A 305 -1.23 8.52 -16.23
CA LEU A 305 -2.07 7.89 -17.24
C LEU A 305 -3.42 8.62 -17.43
N SER A 306 -4.07 9.05 -16.35
CA SER A 306 -5.33 9.80 -16.44
C SER A 306 -5.13 11.24 -16.94
N ARG A 307 -4.02 11.89 -16.60
CA ARG A 307 -3.68 13.22 -17.11
C ARG A 307 -3.37 13.17 -18.59
N SER A 308 -2.63 12.16 -19.06
CA SER A 308 -2.37 11.97 -20.49
C SER A 308 -3.67 11.87 -21.31
N GLU A 309 -4.68 11.19 -20.77
CA GLU A 309 -6.02 11.12 -21.37
C GLU A 309 -6.70 12.49 -21.40
N ALA A 310 -6.63 13.26 -20.31
CA ALA A 310 -7.22 14.60 -20.22
C ALA A 310 -6.59 15.60 -21.21
N VAL A 311 -5.26 15.61 -21.30
CA VAL A 311 -4.52 16.57 -22.13
C VAL A 311 -4.63 16.23 -23.61
N ALA A 312 -4.66 14.95 -23.97
CA ALA A 312 -4.92 14.55 -25.35
C ALA A 312 -6.34 14.91 -25.83
N MET A 313 -7.33 14.95 -24.93
CA MET A 313 -8.69 15.43 -25.27
C MET A 313 -8.76 16.94 -25.54
N VAL A 314 -7.74 17.71 -25.13
CA VAL A 314 -7.61 19.14 -25.46
C VAL A 314 -6.54 19.40 -26.53
N ALA A 315 -6.10 18.35 -27.24
CA ALA A 315 -5.09 18.36 -28.31
C ALA A 315 -3.69 18.82 -27.85
N ASP A 316 -3.36 18.67 -26.58
CA ASP A 316 -2.00 18.82 -26.06
C ASP A 316 -1.31 17.44 -26.08
N TYR A 317 -0.89 17.04 -27.28
CA TYR A 317 -0.38 15.68 -27.53
C TYR A 317 1.05 15.51 -27.03
N GLU A 318 1.85 16.58 -27.04
CA GLU A 318 3.21 16.59 -26.50
C GLU A 318 3.21 16.22 -25.02
N MET A 319 2.40 16.90 -24.20
CA MET A 319 2.28 16.60 -22.78
C MET A 319 1.69 15.20 -22.54
N ALA A 320 0.75 14.75 -23.39
CA ALA A 320 0.21 13.40 -23.31
C ALA A 320 1.32 12.34 -23.48
N ILE A 321 2.21 12.54 -24.46
CA ILE A 321 3.33 11.63 -24.74
C ILE A 321 4.32 11.62 -23.57
N GLU A 322 4.66 12.78 -23.02
CA GLU A 322 5.55 12.88 -21.84
C GLU A 322 4.99 12.09 -20.65
N ASP A 323 3.71 12.28 -20.32
CA ASP A 323 3.04 11.54 -19.25
C ASP A 323 3.02 10.03 -19.51
N LEU A 324 2.80 9.61 -20.75
CA LEU A 324 2.80 8.18 -21.11
C LEU A 324 4.20 7.56 -20.98
N TYR A 325 5.26 8.32 -21.26
CA TYR A 325 6.63 7.86 -20.99
C TYR A 325 6.91 7.78 -19.48
N GLN A 326 6.40 8.70 -18.66
CA GLN A 326 6.48 8.58 -17.20
C GLN A 326 5.85 7.26 -16.70
N VAL A 327 4.74 6.82 -17.31
CA VAL A 327 4.12 5.53 -17.03
C VAL A 327 5.00 4.37 -17.51
N LEU A 328 5.51 4.42 -18.74
CA LEU A 328 6.29 3.32 -19.33
C LEU A 328 7.67 3.14 -18.71
N ASP A 329 8.30 4.20 -18.22
CA ASP A 329 9.58 4.12 -17.52
C ASP A 329 9.44 3.37 -16.19
N ARG A 330 8.30 3.54 -15.50
CA ARG A 330 7.99 2.85 -14.24
C ARG A 330 7.37 1.47 -14.47
N GLU A 331 6.54 1.35 -15.50
CA GLU A 331 5.82 0.14 -15.88
C GLU A 331 6.00 -0.17 -17.39
N PRO A 332 7.16 -0.73 -17.81
CA PRO A 332 7.44 -0.99 -19.23
C PRO A 332 6.45 -1.95 -19.90
N GLY A 333 5.73 -2.74 -19.10
CA GLY A 333 4.67 -3.64 -19.52
C GLY A 333 3.27 -3.02 -19.59
N ASN A 334 3.08 -1.74 -19.25
CA ASN A 334 1.75 -1.13 -19.18
C ASN A 334 1.11 -1.03 -20.57
N LYS A 335 0.19 -1.96 -20.85
CA LYS A 335 -0.50 -2.03 -22.14
C LYS A 335 -1.37 -0.81 -22.41
N LYS A 336 -2.06 -0.27 -21.38
CA LYS A 336 -2.94 0.89 -21.54
C LYS A 336 -2.14 2.11 -21.98
N ALA A 337 -0.95 2.31 -21.42
CA ALA A 337 -0.06 3.39 -21.84
C ALA A 337 0.42 3.22 -23.29
N LYS A 338 0.83 2.00 -23.70
CA LYS A 338 1.24 1.73 -25.10
C LYS A 338 0.10 1.97 -26.09
N ASP A 339 -1.11 1.47 -25.78
CA ASP A 339 -2.29 1.63 -26.63
C ASP A 339 -2.68 3.13 -26.74
N MET A 340 -2.61 3.88 -25.63
CA MET A 340 -2.86 5.32 -25.62
C MET A 340 -1.82 6.08 -26.44
N LEU A 341 -0.54 5.71 -26.33
CA LEU A 341 0.54 6.37 -27.07
C LEU A 341 0.35 6.23 -28.59
N LEU A 342 -0.03 5.03 -29.05
CA LEU A 342 -0.36 4.80 -30.45
C LEU A 342 -1.55 5.66 -30.91
N TRP A 343 -2.58 5.76 -30.07
CA TRP A 343 -3.74 6.59 -30.36
C TRP A 343 -3.39 8.08 -30.44
N VAL A 344 -2.57 8.59 -29.53
CA VAL A 344 -2.10 9.98 -29.52
C VAL A 344 -1.30 10.30 -30.80
N TYR A 345 -0.34 9.46 -31.19
CA TYR A 345 0.42 9.65 -32.43
C TYR A 345 -0.49 9.69 -33.66
N ALA A 346 -1.46 8.78 -33.76
CA ALA A 346 -2.41 8.76 -34.88
C ALA A 346 -3.28 10.03 -34.95
N LYS A 347 -3.60 10.66 -33.82
CA LYS A 347 -4.34 11.92 -33.76
C LYS A 347 -3.48 13.10 -34.19
N MET A 348 -2.25 13.17 -33.70
CA MET A 348 -1.29 14.21 -34.04
C MET A 348 -0.99 14.23 -35.56
N ASP A 349 -0.73 13.07 -36.16
CA ASP A 349 -0.48 12.96 -37.61
C ASP A 349 -1.68 13.44 -38.45
N LYS A 350 -2.90 13.13 -38.00
CA LYS A 350 -4.13 13.57 -38.69
C LYS A 350 -4.30 15.08 -38.63
N GLU A 351 -3.99 15.72 -37.51
CA GLU A 351 -4.08 17.18 -37.40
C GLU A 351 -3.04 17.88 -38.28
N ILE A 352 -1.81 17.38 -38.31
CA ILE A 352 -0.75 17.89 -39.20
C ILE A 352 -1.18 17.83 -40.67
N LEU A 353 -1.86 16.75 -41.06
CA LEU A 353 -2.39 16.58 -42.42
C LEU A 353 -3.57 17.50 -42.73
N LEU A 354 -4.39 17.88 -41.74
CA LEU A 354 -5.52 18.80 -41.90
C LEU A 354 -5.11 20.28 -41.84
N SER A 355 -3.94 20.59 -41.28
CA SER A 355 -3.39 21.95 -41.21
C SER A 355 -2.57 22.38 -42.44
N LYS A 356 -2.35 21.46 -43.40
CA LYS A 356 -1.68 21.69 -44.69
C LYS A 356 -2.71 21.79 -45.80
#